data_AF-A0A0R3TGE5-F1
#
_entry.id   AF-A0A0R3TGE5-F1
#
_cell.length_a   1.000
_cell.length_b   1.000
_cell.length_c   1.000
_cell.angle_alpha   90.00
_cell.angle_beta   90.00
_cell.angle_gamma   90.00
#
_symmetry.space_group_name_H-M   'P 1'
#
loop_
_entity.id
_entity.type
_entity.pdbx_description
1 polymer ?
#
loop_
_entity_poly.entity_id
_entity_poly.type
_entity_poly.pdbx_seq_one_letter_code
_entity_poly.pdbx_strand_id
1 'polypeptide(L)'
;MVAQQGVTINLILAIFTTCFGSSFVVGYNSAVINLPEDNIKKFLSKHITYFDASVLYAFVNSVLFASAAIAAFCCGYVADTFGR
;
A
#
# COMPACT_ATOMS: atom_id res chain seq x y z
N MET A 1 -22.29 28.94 15.01
CA MET A 1 -21.19 29.28 14.09
C MET A 1 -20.07 29.90 14.92
N VAL A 2 -19.01 29.14 15.22
CA VAL A 2 -17.77 29.70 15.76
C VAL A 2 -16.64 29.09 14.95
N ALA A 3 -16.13 29.88 14.01
CA ALA A 3 -14.85 29.63 13.39
C ALA A 3 -13.76 29.89 14.44
N GLN A 4 -12.94 28.88 14.74
CA GLN A 4 -11.63 29.07 15.33
C GLN A 4 -10.63 28.43 14.38
N GLN A 5 -10.09 29.25 13.48
CA GLN A 5 -8.92 28.94 12.68
C GLN A 5 -7.72 28.84 13.63
N GLY A 6 -7.39 27.62 14.03
CA GLY A 6 -6.19 27.29 14.77
C GLY A 6 -5.88 25.81 14.57
N VAL A 7 -4.65 25.50 14.18
CA VAL A 7 -4.20 24.11 14.07
C VAL A 7 -4.12 23.53 15.49
N THR A 8 -5.12 22.74 15.88
CA THR A 8 -5.14 22.07 17.19
C THR A 8 -4.15 20.90 17.21
N ILE A 9 -3.38 20.73 18.29
CA ILE A 9 -2.41 19.63 18.46
C ILE A 9 -3.05 18.24 18.21
N ASN A 10 -4.31 18.06 18.65
CA ASN A 10 -5.05 16.82 18.42
C ASN A 10 -5.32 16.55 16.93
N LEU A 11 -5.50 17.60 16.13
CA LEU A 11 -5.70 17.48 14.68
C LEU A 11 -4.38 17.07 13.99
N ILE A 12 -3.25 17.66 14.43
CA ILE A 12 -1.91 17.27 13.94
C ILE A 12 -1.66 15.80 14.22
N LEU A 13 -1.90 15.34 15.46
CA LEU A 13 -1.70 13.94 15.85
C LEU A 13 -2.56 13.00 15.01
N ALA A 14 -3.85 13.31 14.84
CA ALA A 14 -4.76 12.50 14.02
C ALA A 14 -4.31 12.41 12.55
N ILE A 15 -3.80 13.51 11.97
CA ILE A 15 -3.27 13.52 10.60
C ILE A 15 -1.99 12.69 10.52
N PHE A 16 -1.07 12.85 11.46
CA PHE A 16 0.17 12.06 11.48
C PHE A 16 -0.11 10.57 11.64
N THR A 17 -0.97 10.16 12.57
CA THR A 17 -1.31 8.73 12.75
C THR A 17 -1.98 8.16 11.51
N THR A 18 -2.86 8.91 10.86
CA THR A 18 -3.54 8.47 9.63
C THR A 18 -2.56 8.35 8.46
N CYS A 19 -1.67 9.33 8.27
CA CYS A 19 -0.66 9.30 7.22
C CYS A 19 0.36 8.18 7.44
N PHE A 20 0.86 8.01 8.67
CA PHE A 20 1.80 6.91 9.01
C PHE A 20 1.15 5.54 8.89
N GLY A 21 -0.12 5.40 9.29
CA GLY A 21 -0.82 4.12 9.26
C GLY A 21 -1.18 3.65 7.84
N SER A 22 -1.51 4.57 6.93
CA SER A 22 -2.02 4.23 5.60
C SER A 22 -1.07 4.64 4.47
N SER A 23 -0.81 5.94 4.31
CA SER A 23 -0.09 6.48 3.15
C SER A 23 1.36 6.05 3.10
N PHE A 24 2.06 6.06 4.23
CA PHE A 24 3.46 5.62 4.30
C PHE A 24 3.59 4.11 4.09
N VAL A 25 2.68 3.30 4.66
CA VAL A 25 2.71 1.84 4.50
C VAL A 25 2.46 1.45 3.04
N VAL A 26 1.47 2.05 2.38
CA VAL A 26 1.19 1.78 0.96
C VAL A 26 2.36 2.21 0.07
N GLY A 27 2.94 3.39 0.31
CA GLY A 27 4.12 3.87 -0.40
C GLY A 27 5.34 2.98 -0.19
N TYR A 28 5.57 2.52 1.04
CA TYR A 28 6.69 1.62 1.38
C TYR A 28 6.57 0.27 0.66
N ASN A 29 5.38 -0.35 0.68
CA ASN A 29 5.17 -1.64 0.00
C ASN A 29 5.40 -1.52 -1.52
N SER A 30 5.00 -0.41 -2.15
CA SER A 30 5.26 -0.17 -3.56
C SER A 30 6.76 0.06 -3.86
N ALA A 31 7.46 0.82 -3.00
CA ALA A 31 8.87 1.13 -3.19
C ALA A 31 9.80 -0.06 -2.92
N VAL A 32 9.50 -0.88 -1.90
CA VAL A 32 10.31 -2.04 -1.52
C VAL A 32 10.23 -3.17 -2.52
N ILE A 33 9.15 -3.29 -3.30
CA ILE A 33 9.10 -4.28 -4.38
C ILE A 33 10.06 -3.89 -5.51
N ASN A 34 10.28 -2.60 -5.73
CA ASN A 34 11.07 -2.07 -6.85
C ASN A 34 12.58 -1.97 -6.60
N LEU A 35 13.03 -1.94 -5.34
CA LEU A 35 14.45 -1.79 -5.00
C LEU A 35 15.28 -3.10 -5.10
N PRO A 36 14.76 -4.28 -4.73
CA PRO A 36 15.45 -5.57 -4.79
C PRO A 36 14.98 -6.42 -5.97
N GLU A 37 14.65 -5.80 -7.11
CA GLU A 37 14.17 -6.48 -8.31
C GLU A 37 15.10 -7.64 -8.74
N ASP A 38 16.42 -7.42 -8.72
CA ASP A 38 17.41 -8.43 -9.10
C ASP A 38 17.47 -9.63 -8.14
N ASN A 39 17.32 -9.39 -6.83
CA ASN A 39 17.32 -10.44 -5.81
C ASN A 39 16.04 -11.28 -5.88
N ILE A 40 14.91 -10.63 -6.13
CA ILE A 40 13.60 -11.28 -6.29
C ILE A 40 13.61 -12.14 -7.56
N LYS A 41 14.10 -11.60 -8.68
CA LYS A 41 14.25 -12.32 -9.94
C LYS A 41 15.18 -13.53 -9.81
N LYS A 42 16.29 -13.40 -9.10
CA LYS A 42 17.25 -14.50 -8.84
C LYS A 42 16.66 -15.58 -7.94
N PHE A 43 15.88 -15.22 -6.93
CA PHE A 43 15.15 -16.17 -6.08
C PHE A 43 14.06 -16.90 -6.88
N LEU A 44 13.30 -16.16 -7.69
CA LEU A 44 12.21 -16.66 -8.51
C LEU A 44 12.70 -17.60 -9.61
N SER A 45 13.75 -17.23 -10.35
CA SER A 45 14.36 -18.08 -11.39
C SER A 45 14.95 -19.37 -10.82
N LYS A 46 15.38 -19.36 -9.56
CA LYS A 46 15.90 -20.56 -8.88
C LYS A 46 14.80 -21.56 -8.50
N HIS A 47 13.59 -21.08 -8.22
CA HIS A 47 12.47 -21.93 -7.78
C HIS A 47 11.45 -22.23 -8.89
N ILE A 48 11.36 -21.38 -9.91
CA ILE A 48 10.41 -21.49 -11.02
C ILE A 48 11.20 -21.39 -12.33
N THR A 49 11.58 -22.53 -12.87
CA THR A 49 12.47 -22.65 -14.04
C THR A 49 11.74 -22.53 -15.39
N TYR A 50 10.40 -22.54 -15.38
CA TYR A 50 9.57 -22.56 -16.59
C TYR A 50 9.21 -21.19 -17.16
N PHE A 51 9.34 -20.12 -16.37
CA PHE A 51 8.92 -18.77 -16.76
C PHE A 51 10.08 -17.78 -16.68
N ASP A 52 10.05 -16.77 -17.56
CA ASP A 52 10.98 -15.66 -17.53
C ASP A 52 10.82 -14.88 -16.21
N ALA A 53 11.95 -14.57 -15.56
CA ALA A 53 11.97 -13.88 -14.28
C ALA A 53 11.28 -12.50 -14.34
N SER A 54 11.24 -11.88 -15.51
CA SER A 54 10.57 -10.60 -15.75
C SER A 54 9.05 -10.73 -15.71
N VAL A 55 8.50 -11.81 -16.26
CA VAL A 55 7.06 -12.08 -16.25
C VAL A 55 6.59 -12.39 -14.84
N LEU A 56 7.38 -13.15 -14.09
CA LEU A 56 7.05 -13.53 -12.73
C LEU A 56 7.12 -12.35 -11.76
N TYR A 57 8.11 -11.46 -11.94
CA TYR A 57 8.19 -10.20 -11.23
C TYR A 57 7.01 -9.27 -11.56
N ALA A 58 6.62 -9.17 -12.84
CA ALA A 58 5.45 -8.41 -13.25
C ALA A 58 4.15 -8.95 -12.63
N PHE A 59 4.05 -10.27 -12.46
CA PHE A 59 2.91 -10.92 -11.80
C PHE A 59 2.82 -10.59 -10.31
N VAL A 60 3.95 -10.58 -9.59
CA VAL A 60 3.98 -10.17 -8.17
C VAL A 60 3.50 -8.71 -8.03
N ASN A 61 3.95 -7.84 -8.92
CA ASN A 61 3.53 -6.44 -8.91
C ASN A 61 2.05 -6.26 -9.26
N SER A 62 1.52 -7.02 -10.23
CA SER A 62 0.11 -6.93 -10.63
C SER A 62 -0.85 -7.40 -9.53
N VAL A 63 -0.48 -8.44 -8.77
CA VAL A 63 -1.27 -8.92 -7.61
C VAL A 63 -1.38 -7.83 -6.54
N LEU A 64 -0.31 -7.06 -6.29
CA LEU A 64 -0.35 -5.94 -5.36
C LEU A 64 -1.41 -4.91 -5.77
N PHE A 65 -1.41 -4.47 -7.03
CA PHE A 65 -2.37 -3.48 -7.51
C PHE A 65 -3.80 -4.03 -7.61
N ALA A 66 -3.97 -5.31 -7.96
CA ALA A 66 -5.28 -5.96 -7.96
C ALA A 66 -5.89 -6.01 -6.56
N SER A 67 -5.10 -6.37 -5.54
CA SER A 67 -5.55 -6.37 -4.15
C SER A 67 -5.87 -4.97 -3.62
N ALA A 68 -5.06 -3.97 -3.98
CA ALA A 68 -5.32 -2.57 -3.65
C ALA A 68 -6.63 -2.06 -4.27
N ALA A 69 -6.94 -2.44 -5.51
CA ALA A 69 -8.19 -2.08 -6.16
C ALA A 69 -9.40 -2.69 -5.43
N ILE A 70 -9.35 -3.97 -5.07
CA ILE A 70 -10.43 -4.64 -4.32
C ILE A 70 -10.61 -3.99 -2.93
N ALA A 71 -9.51 -3.67 -2.25
CA ALA A 71 -9.55 -2.98 -0.96
C ALA A 71 -10.16 -1.57 -1.07
N ALA A 72 -9.87 -0.85 -2.16
CA ALA A 72 -10.47 0.46 -2.44
C ALA A 72 -11.97 0.38 -2.69
N PHE A 73 -12.48 -0.69 -3.32
CA PHE A 73 -13.92 -0.90 -3.45
C PHE A 73 -14.59 -1.26 -2.11
N CYS A 74 -13.89 -1.98 -1.24
CA CYS A 74 -14.42 -2.42 0.06
C CYS A 74 -14.39 -1.32 1.13
N CYS A 75 -13.60 -0.24 0.93
CA CYS A 75 -13.37 0.77 1.95
C CYS A 75 -14.65 1.49 2.39
N GLY A 76 -15.63 1.67 1.49
CA GLY A 76 -16.92 2.28 1.83
C GLY A 76 -17.72 1.44 2.82
N TYR A 77 -17.84 0.13 2.55
CA TYR A 77 -18.54 -0.79 3.44
C TYR A 77 -17.90 -0.88 4.82
N VAL A 78 -16.56 -0.94 4.86
CA VAL A 78 -15.81 -1.00 6.12
C VAL A 78 -15.94 0.31 6.91
N ALA A 79 -15.85 1.46 6.24
CA ALA A 79 -16.00 2.78 6.87
C ALA A 79 -17.40 3.00 7.46
N ASP A 80 -18.44 2.51 6.78
CA ASP A 80 -19.82 2.61 7.26
C ASP A 80 -20.10 1.67 8.45
N THR A 81 -19.37 0.55 8.56
CA THR A 81 -19.59 -0.46 9.62
C THR A 81 -18.80 -0.18 10.89
N PHE A 82 -17.54 0.25 10.78
CA PHE A 82 -16.63 0.40 11.92
C PHE A 82 -16.35 1.86 12.31
N GLY A 83 -16.86 2.82 11.54
CA GLY A 83 -16.45 4.21 11.63
C GLY A 83 -15.16 4.49 10.87
N ARG A 84 -14.88 5.77 10.66
CA ARG A 84 -13.69 6.25 9.95
C ARG A 84 -12.42 6.17 10.78
#